data_AF-A0A7V9M2E3-F1
#
_entry.id   AF-A0A7V9M2E3-F1
#
_cell.length_a   1.000
_cell.length_b   1.000
_cell.length_c   1.000
_cell.angle_alpha   90.00
_cell.angle_beta   90.00
_cell.angle_gamma   90.00
#
_symmetry.space_group_name_H-M   'P 1'
#
loop_
_entity.id
_entity.type
_entity.pdbx_description
1 polymer ?
#
loop_
_entity_poly.entity_id
_entity_poly.type
_entity_poly.pdbx_seq_one_letter_code
_entity_poly.pdbx_strand_id
1 'polypeptide(L)'
;MKATVYKSTGSWYIVKTAEGNTFNARIKGKFKIDNITSTNPIAVGDNVKVEMENEGEGSVVINEIYDRKNYITRQSPHNKNQHHIIAANLDQSLLFATLKNPKTSQGFIDRFLIAS
;
A
#
# COMPACT_ATOMS: atom_id res chain seq x y z
N MET A 1 -10.18 15.59 -1.75
CA MET A 1 -10.97 14.46 -2.29
C MET A 1 -10.46 13.14 -1.70
N LYS A 2 -11.32 12.13 -1.59
CA LYS A 2 -10.93 10.78 -1.13
C LYS A 2 -10.53 9.93 -2.33
N ALA A 3 -9.45 9.19 -2.22
CA ALA A 3 -8.96 8.31 -3.28
C ALA A 3 -8.32 7.04 -2.70
N THR A 4 -8.22 6.00 -3.51
CA THR A 4 -7.52 4.74 -3.18
C THR A 4 -6.17 4.71 -3.88
N VAL A 5 -5.12 4.33 -3.17
CA VAL A 5 -3.78 4.14 -3.76
C VAL A 5 -3.79 2.87 -4.61
N TYR A 6 -3.58 3.03 -5.92
CA TYR A 6 -3.57 1.95 -6.91
C TYR A 6 -2.16 1.48 -7.25
N LYS A 7 -1.17 2.37 -7.19
CA LYS A 7 0.23 2.06 -7.50
C LYS A 7 1.15 2.89 -6.62
N SER A 8 2.28 2.31 -6.21
CA SER A 8 3.36 2.99 -5.50
C SER A 8 4.68 2.72 -6.21
N THR A 9 5.45 3.77 -6.51
CA THR A 9 6.83 3.70 -7.02
C THR A 9 7.84 4.27 -6.01
N GLY A 10 7.44 4.43 -4.75
CA GLY A 10 8.26 4.97 -3.67
C GLY A 10 8.13 6.48 -3.50
N SER A 11 8.42 7.25 -4.55
CA SER A 11 8.30 8.72 -4.54
C SER A 11 6.99 9.23 -5.15
N TRP A 12 6.37 8.42 -6.01
CA TRP A 12 5.11 8.73 -6.68
C TRP A 12 4.09 7.61 -6.49
N TYR A 13 2.82 8.01 -6.56
CA TYR A 13 1.67 7.16 -6.40
C TYR A 13 0.69 7.41 -7.53
N ILE A 14 -0.10 6.39 -7.85
CA ILE A 14 -1.31 6.57 -8.65
C ILE A 14 -2.48 6.38 -7.71
N VAL A 15 -3.36 7.36 -7.65
CA VAL A 15 -4.57 7.30 -6.82
C VAL A 15 -5.81 7.34 -7.70
N LYS A 16 -6.84 6.63 -7.30
CA LYS A 16 -8.13 6.57 -8.01
C LYS A 16 -9.26 7.02 -7.10
N THR A 17 -10.05 7.99 -7.54
CA THR A 17 -11.23 8.45 -6.78
C THR A 17 -12.39 7.48 -6.93
N ALA A 18 -13.44 7.66 -6.12
CA ALA A 18 -14.65 6.83 -6.18
C ALA A 18 -15.37 6.97 -7.54
N GLU A 19 -15.25 8.14 -8.17
CA GLU A 19 -15.81 8.44 -9.50
C GLU A 19 -14.98 7.83 -10.65
N GLY A 20 -13.86 7.17 -10.33
CA GLY A 20 -13.01 6.48 -11.31
C GLY A 20 -11.86 7.32 -11.88
N ASN A 21 -11.78 8.61 -11.53
CA ASN A 21 -10.71 9.49 -11.98
C ASN A 21 -9.36 9.06 -11.39
N THR A 22 -8.30 9.13 -12.19
CA THR A 22 -6.96 8.68 -11.80
C THR A 22 -5.98 9.85 -11.83
N PHE A 23 -5.18 9.98 -10.78
CA PHE A 23 -4.23 11.09 -10.62
C PHE A 23 -2.85 10.57 -10.24
N ASN A 24 -1.82 11.25 -10.74
CA ASN A 24 -0.48 11.12 -10.17
C ASN A 24 -0.46 11.84 -8.83
N ALA A 25 0.11 11.20 -7.82
CA ALA A 25 0.11 11.72 -6.47
C ALA A 25 1.50 11.64 -5.84
N ARG A 26 1.78 12.61 -4.97
CA ARG A 26 3.00 12.64 -4.15
C ARG A 26 2.68 12.96 -2.70
N ILE A 27 3.61 12.65 -1.80
CA ILE A 27 3.45 12.93 -0.37
C ILE A 27 3.89 14.37 -0.09
N LYS A 28 3.12 15.10 0.73
CA LYS A 28 3.50 16.42 1.23
C LYS A 28 4.62 16.32 2.28
N GLY A 29 5.87 16.39 1.86
CA GLY A 29 7.03 16.47 2.77
C GLY A 29 7.13 15.33 3.81
N LYS A 30 7.78 15.59 4.95
CA LYS A 30 7.84 14.62 6.07
C LYS A 30 6.45 14.49 6.70
N PHE A 31 5.68 13.50 6.25
CA PHE A 31 4.55 12.98 7.01
C PHE A 31 5.05 12.58 8.40
N LYS A 32 4.74 13.38 9.42
CA LYS A 32 4.90 13.00 10.82
C LYS A 32 3.71 12.13 11.19
N ILE A 33 3.75 10.86 10.76
CA ILE A 33 2.89 9.85 11.40
C ILE A 33 3.69 9.38 12.60
N ASP A 34 3.32 9.89 13.76
CA ASP A 34 3.84 9.42 15.03
C ASP A 34 3.74 7.89 15.05
N ASN A 35 4.89 7.21 15.21
CA ASN A 35 5.06 5.75 15.32
C ASN A 35 5.24 4.91 14.03
N ILE A 36 5.39 5.49 12.83
CA ILE A 36 5.78 4.68 11.65
C ILE A 36 7.31 4.69 11.46
N THR A 37 7.95 3.53 11.65
CA THR A 37 9.40 3.33 11.46
C THR A 37 9.82 3.13 10.00
N SER A 38 8.89 3.19 9.05
CA SER A 38 9.14 2.93 7.62
C SER A 38 9.31 4.23 6.83
N THR A 39 10.27 4.23 5.90
CA THR A 39 10.56 5.36 4.99
C THR A 39 9.47 5.61 3.96
N ASN A 40 8.57 4.64 3.74
CA ASN A 40 7.38 4.81 2.93
C ASN A 40 6.13 4.41 3.73
N PRO A 41 5.36 5.37 4.26
CA PRO A 41 4.17 5.07 5.05
C PRO A 41 2.96 4.64 4.21
N ILE A 42 3.01 4.79 2.88
CA ILE A 42 1.86 4.55 1.98
C ILE A 42 2.00 3.20 1.28
N ALA A 43 0.94 2.40 1.38
CA ALA A 43 0.80 1.12 0.71
C ALA A 43 -0.30 1.15 -0.36
N VAL A 44 -0.24 0.21 -1.31
CA VAL A 44 -1.34 0.00 -2.25
C VAL A 44 -2.59 -0.46 -1.49
N GLY A 45 -3.75 0.08 -1.86
CA GLY A 45 -5.02 -0.13 -1.18
C GLY A 45 -5.30 0.84 -0.03
N ASP A 46 -4.34 1.70 0.35
CA ASP A 46 -4.62 2.77 1.30
C ASP A 46 -5.71 3.72 0.79
N ASN A 47 -6.65 4.04 1.67
CA ASN A 47 -7.57 5.14 1.46
C ASN A 47 -6.86 6.43 1.88
N VAL A 48 -6.81 7.42 1.02
CA VAL A 48 -6.08 8.67 1.25
C VAL A 48 -6.93 9.89 0.95
N LYS A 49 -6.63 10.99 1.65
CA LYS A 49 -7.13 12.32 1.32
C LYS A 49 -6.11 13.00 0.42
N VAL A 50 -6.55 13.44 -0.75
CA VAL A 50 -5.70 14.15 -1.72
C VAL A 50 -6.28 15.51 -2.08
N GLU A 51 -5.40 16.46 -2.40
CA GLU A 51 -5.74 17.82 -2.81
C GLU A 51 -5.00 18.16 -4.10
N MET A 52 -5.62 18.93 -4.99
CA MET A 52 -4.95 19.37 -6.22
C MET A 52 -3.74 20.22 -5.85
N GLU A 53 -2.62 19.97 -6.51
CA GLU A 53 -1.40 20.74 -6.26
C GLU A 53 -1.50 22.15 -6.83
N ASN A 54 -2.03 22.27 -8.06
CA ASN A 54 -2.33 23.51 -8.77
C ASN A 54 -3.45 23.26 -9.79
N GLU A 55 -4.23 24.28 -10.18
CA GLU A 55 -5.32 24.14 -11.17
C GLU A 55 -4.83 23.75 -12.59
N GLY A 56 -3.53 23.88 -12.87
CA GLY A 56 -2.91 23.54 -14.16
C GLY A 56 -2.06 22.26 -14.19
N GLU A 57 -1.75 21.66 -13.04
CA GLU A 57 -0.94 20.44 -12.96
C GLU A 57 -1.85 19.26 -12.61
N GLY A 58 -1.84 18.20 -13.44
CA GLY A 58 -2.64 17.00 -13.26
C GLY A 58 -2.19 16.10 -12.09
N SER A 59 -1.51 16.66 -11.08
CA SER A 59 -1.03 15.96 -9.90
C SER A 59 -1.75 16.41 -8.64
N VAL A 60 -1.90 15.47 -7.71
CA VAL A 60 -2.47 15.69 -6.40
C VAL A 60 -1.43 15.43 -5.31
N VAL A 61 -1.64 16.05 -4.16
CA VAL A 61 -0.83 15.84 -2.97
C VAL A 61 -1.63 15.02 -1.97
N ILE A 62 -1.03 13.94 -1.47
CA ILE A 62 -1.58 13.14 -0.38
C ILE A 62 -1.30 13.87 0.93
N ASN A 63 -2.35 14.16 1.70
CA ASN A 63 -2.28 14.89 2.97
C ASN A 63 -2.64 14.03 4.19
N GLU A 64 -3.40 12.95 3.99
CA GLU A 64 -3.85 12.07 5.07
C GLU A 64 -3.98 10.64 4.57
N ILE A 65 -3.67 9.67 5.42
CA ILE A 65 -3.97 8.24 5.23
C ILE A 65 -5.08 7.91 6.23
N TYR A 66 -6.21 7.42 5.73
CA TYR A 66 -7.31 6.97 6.58
C TYR A 66 -6.98 5.63 7.25
N ASP A 67 -7.69 5.34 8.34
CA ASP A 67 -7.53 4.09 9.09
C ASP A 67 -7.66 2.85 8.21
N ARG A 68 -6.78 1.88 8.44
CA ARG A 68 -6.73 0.63 7.70
C ARG A 68 -7.63 -0.42 8.37
N LYS A 69 -8.48 -1.08 7.59
CA LYS A 69 -9.27 -2.24 8.08
C LYS A 69 -8.37 -3.48 8.32
N ASN A 70 -7.34 -3.64 7.50
CA ASN A 70 -6.31 -4.67 7.60
C ASN A 70 -5.08 -4.24 6.78
N TYR A 71 -3.98 -4.96 6.96
CA TYR A 71 -2.76 -4.73 6.21
C TYR A 71 -1.88 -5.98 6.15
N ILE A 72 -1.13 -6.13 5.06
CA ILE A 72 -0.12 -7.17 4.89
C ILE A 72 1.25 -6.54 5.14
N THR A 73 2.06 -7.15 6.02
CA THR A 73 3.42 -6.69 6.28
C THR A 73 4.48 -7.64 5.76
N ARG A 74 5.66 -7.08 5.47
CA ARG A 74 6.88 -7.81 5.21
C ARG A 74 7.99 -7.29 6.12
N GLN A 75 8.79 -8.21 6.66
CA GLN A 75 10.01 -7.85 7.38
C GLN A 75 11.03 -7.23 6.42
N SER A 76 11.62 -6.10 6.81
CA SER A 76 12.63 -5.42 6.01
C SER A 76 13.85 -6.33 5.81
N PRO A 77 14.38 -6.45 4.57
CA PRO A 77 15.59 -7.21 4.30
C PRO A 77 16.81 -6.65 5.04
N HIS A 78 16.82 -5.35 5.31
CA HIS A 78 17.98 -4.63 5.86
C HIS A 78 17.92 -4.49 7.38
N ASN A 79 16.71 -4.50 7.96
CA ASN A 79 16.52 -4.38 9.41
C ASN A 79 15.39 -5.31 9.88
N LYS A 80 15.75 -6.33 10.65
CA LYS A 80 14.80 -7.34 11.14
C LYS A 80 13.69 -6.77 12.04
N ASN A 81 13.89 -5.58 12.61
CA ASN A 81 12.94 -4.93 13.50
C ASN A 81 12.01 -3.96 12.76
N GLN A 82 12.18 -3.76 11.46
CA GLN A 82 11.32 -2.90 10.66
C GLN A 82 10.37 -3.74 9.82
N HIS A 83 9.08 -3.41 9.91
CA HIS A 83 8.03 -3.98 9.08
C HIS A 83 7.59 -2.95 8.05
N HIS A 84 7.46 -3.39 6.80
CA HIS A 84 6.92 -2.59 5.71
C HIS A 84 5.52 -3.07 5.41
N ILE A 85 4.56 -2.16 5.33
CA ILE A 85 3.22 -2.46 4.86
C ILE A 85 3.27 -2.51 3.33
N ILE A 86 2.92 -3.66 2.75
CA ILE A 86 2.99 -3.87 1.30
C ILE A 86 1.62 -3.71 0.63
N ALA A 87 0.54 -3.93 1.36
CA ALA A 87 -0.83 -3.71 0.92
C ALA A 87 -1.73 -3.45 2.13
N ALA A 88 -2.83 -2.73 1.92
CA ALA A 88 -3.84 -2.45 2.93
C ALA A 88 -5.26 -2.60 2.37
N ASN A 89 -6.23 -2.74 3.26
CA ASN A 89 -7.65 -2.71 2.95
C ASN A 89 -8.09 -3.77 1.93
N LEU A 90 -7.54 -4.98 2.03
CA LEU A 90 -7.88 -6.10 1.16
C LEU A 90 -9.13 -6.82 1.68
N ASP A 91 -9.98 -7.29 0.77
CA ASP A 91 -11.16 -8.11 1.13
C ASP A 91 -10.92 -9.60 0.90
N GLN A 92 -9.95 -9.95 0.07
CA GLN A 92 -9.65 -11.33 -0.30
C GLN A 92 -8.17 -11.52 -0.63
N SER A 93 -7.64 -12.66 -0.20
CA SER A 93 -6.31 -13.15 -0.53
C SER A 93 -6.43 -14.40 -1.40
N LEU A 94 -5.70 -14.45 -2.52
CA LEU A 94 -5.71 -15.58 -3.46
C LEU A 94 -4.32 -16.22 -3.51
N LEU A 95 -4.23 -17.48 -3.10
CA LEU A 95 -3.01 -18.28 -3.20
C LEU A 95 -3.06 -19.19 -4.42
N PHE A 96 -2.12 -18.98 -5.34
CA PHE A 96 -1.90 -19.89 -6.46
C PHE A 96 -0.82 -20.90 -6.08
N ALA A 97 -1.16 -22.19 -6.12
CA ALA A 97 -0.25 -23.28 -5.79
C ALA A 97 -0.16 -24.28 -6.96
N THR A 98 1.02 -24.85 -7.14
CA THR A 98 1.34 -25.78 -8.22
C THR A 98 1.71 -27.15 -7.65
N LEU A 99 1.23 -28.22 -8.28
CA LEU A 99 1.41 -29.58 -7.78
C LEU A 99 2.82 -30.13 -7.98
N LYS A 100 3.55 -29.68 -9.03
CA LYS A 100 4.81 -30.33 -9.45
C LYS A 100 5.91 -29.39 -9.94
N ASN A 101 5.63 -28.50 -10.91
CA ASN A 101 6.67 -27.69 -11.57
C ASN A 101 6.40 -26.19 -11.46
N PRO A 102 6.90 -25.50 -10.41
CA PRO A 102 7.51 -26.05 -9.19
C PRO A 102 6.45 -26.68 -8.27
N LYS A 103 6.85 -27.50 -7.29
CA LYS A 103 5.91 -28.00 -6.27
C LYS A 103 5.78 -26.95 -5.17
N THR A 104 4.58 -26.48 -4.87
CA THR A 104 4.33 -25.61 -3.71
C THR A 104 4.40 -26.45 -2.43
N SER A 105 5.20 -26.02 -1.46
CA SER A 105 5.31 -26.72 -0.17
C SER A 105 4.10 -26.47 0.71
N GLN A 106 3.65 -27.49 1.45
CA GLN A 106 2.52 -27.36 2.39
C GLN A 106 2.82 -26.32 3.47
N GLY A 107 4.03 -26.31 4.04
CA GLY A 107 4.43 -25.29 5.02
C GLY A 107 4.52 -23.86 4.46
N PHE A 108 4.53 -23.66 3.14
CA PHE A 108 4.32 -22.33 2.56
C PHE A 108 2.83 -21.96 2.55
N ILE A 109 1.95 -22.91 2.20
CA ILE A 109 0.50 -22.74 2.24
C ILE A 109 0.04 -22.42 3.67
N ASP A 110 0.51 -23.19 4.67
CA ASP A 110 0.15 -22.97 6.07
C ASP A 110 0.55 -21.58 6.56
N ARG A 111 1.78 -21.15 6.23
CA ARG A 111 2.26 -19.80 6.59
C ARG A 111 1.49 -18.69 5.88
N PHE A 112 1.04 -18.92 4.65
CA PHE A 112 0.18 -17.98 3.96
C PHE A 112 -1.16 -17.83 4.69
N LEU A 113 -1.81 -18.95 5.02
CA LEU A 113 -3.12 -18.96 5.69
C LEU A 113 -3.10 -18.31 7.08
N ILE A 114 -1.99 -18.39 7.81
CA ILE A 114 -1.83 -17.74 9.12
C ILE A 114 -1.67 -16.22 8.99
N ALA A 115 -1.04 -15.76 7.91
CA ALA A 115 -0.68 -14.35 7.73
C ALA A 115 -1.69 -13.54 6.90
N SER A 116 -2.58 -14.22 6.16
CA SER A 116 -3.54 -13.64 5.22
C SER A 116 -4.75 -12.99 5.87
#